data_AF-A0A8K0IYS3-F1
#
_entry.id   AF-A0A8K0IYS3-F1
#
_cell.length_a   1.000
_cell.length_b   1.000
_cell.length_c   1.000
_cell.angle_alpha   90.00
_cell.angle_beta   90.00
_cell.angle_gamma   90.00
#
_symmetry.space_group_name_H-M   'P 1'
#
loop_
_entity.id
_entity.type
_entity.pdbx_description
1 polymer ?
#
loop_
_entity_poly.entity_id
_entity_poly.type
_entity_poly.pdbx_seq_one_letter_code
_entity_poly.pdbx_strand_id
1 'polypeptide(L)' 'MSSTVDAAGKPIPTSAVLMAASKHIALRCRAENVAFINCKKKDPDPEKCLDKGRVVTRCVLNLFDC' A
#
# COMPACT_ATOMS: atom_id res chain seq x y z
N MET A 1 -6.84 -23.72 3.58
CA MET A 1 -6.59 -22.38 4.13
C MET A 1 -5.82 -21.56 3.11
N SER A 2 -6.26 -20.33 2.81
CA SER A 2 -5.43 -19.37 2.07
C SER A 2 -4.30 -18.90 2.99
N SER A 3 -3.05 -19.19 2.65
CA SER A 3 -1.90 -18.77 3.45
C SER A 3 -1.82 -17.24 3.47
N THR A 4 -1.73 -16.65 4.67
CA THR A 4 -1.61 -15.18 4.85
C THR A 4 -0.17 -14.69 4.77
N VAL A 5 0.78 -15.59 4.57
CA VAL A 5 2.23 -15.34 4.51
C VAL A 5 2.84 -16.03 3.30
N ASP A 6 3.89 -15.43 2.73
CA ASP A 6 4.66 -15.99 1.63
C ASP A 6 5.69 -17.01 2.13
N ALA A 7 6.46 -17.59 1.20
CA ALA A 7 7.50 -18.58 1.53
C ALA A 7 8.64 -18.00 2.40
N ALA A 8 8.78 -16.68 2.45
CA ALA A 8 9.73 -15.97 3.29
C ALA A 8 9.12 -15.52 4.64
N GLY A 9 7.87 -15.88 4.91
CA GLY A 9 7.15 -15.50 6.13
C GLY A 9 6.63 -14.07 6.14
N LYS A 10 6.72 -13.34 5.02
CA LYS A 10 6.19 -11.97 4.90
C LYS A 10 4.68 -12.01 4.65
N PRO A 11 3.89 -11.08 5.22
CA PRO A 11 2.46 -11.09 4.98
C PRO A 11 2.14 -10.84 3.51
N ILE A 12 1.33 -11.72 2.90
CA ILE A 12 0.84 -11.51 1.54
C ILE A 12 -0.27 -10.44 1.64
N PRO A 13 -0.16 -9.31 0.92
CA PRO A 13 -1.17 -8.25 0.94
C PRO A 13 -2.40 -8.66 0.11
N THR A 14 -3.07 -9.74 0.53
CA THR A 14 -4.37 -10.15 0.01
C THR A 14 -5.41 -9.08 0.33
N SER A 15 -6.53 -9.08 -0.41
CA SER A 15 -7.63 -8.16 -0.16
C SER A 15 -8.13 -8.21 1.30
N ALA A 16 -8.17 -9.40 1.90
CA ALA A 16 -8.55 -9.60 3.30
C ALA A 16 -7.57 -8.91 4.28
N VAL A 17 -6.26 -9.08 4.08
CA VAL A 17 -5.22 -8.46 4.92
C VAL A 17 -5.25 -6.94 4.79
N LEU A 18 -5.37 -6.42 3.56
CA LEU A 18 -5.46 -4.98 3.30
C LEU A 18 -6.72 -4.36 3.91
N MET A 19 -7.86 -5.05 3.85
CA MET A 19 -9.11 -4.60 4.48
C MET A 19 -8.98 -4.55 6.00
N ALA A 20 -8.42 -5.60 6.62
CA ALA A 20 -8.18 -5.66 8.05
C ALA A 20 -7.25 -4.54 8.53
N ALA A 21 -6.19 -4.24 7.77
CA ALA A 21 -5.21 -3.21 8.09
C ALA A 21 -5.60 -1.79 7.62
N SER A 22 -6.74 -1.61 6.94
CA SER A 22 -7.13 -0.37 6.28
C SER A 22 -7.09 0.86 7.18
N LYS A 23 -7.53 0.73 8.45
CA LYS A 23 -7.49 1.82 9.43
C LYS A 23 -6.07 2.21 9.83
N HIS A 24 -5.18 1.22 9.99
CA HIS A 24 -3.77 1.47 10.29
C HIS A 24 -3.06 2.11 9.09
N ILE A 25 -3.31 1.62 7.88
CA ILE A 25 -2.79 2.19 6.62
C ILE A 25 -3.21 3.65 6.47
N ALA A 26 -4.49 3.96 6.75
CA ALA A 26 -5.03 5.31 6.62
C ALA A 26 -4.39 6.31 7.60
N LEU A 27 -3.94 5.85 8.77
CA LEU A 27 -3.26 6.70 9.77
C LEU A 27 -1.77 6.82 9.51
N ARG A 28 -1.09 5.69 9.23
CA ARG A 28 0.37 5.63 9.15
C ARG A 28 0.93 6.05 7.79
N CYS A 29 0.22 5.75 6.69
CA CYS A 29 0.65 6.06 5.32
C CYS A 29 -0.21 7.16 4.68
N ARG A 30 -0.76 8.06 5.50
CA ARG A 30 -1.70 9.09 5.03
C ARG A 30 -1.08 10.03 4.01
N ALA A 31 0.14 10.50 4.27
CA ALA A 31 0.80 11.51 3.46
C ALA A 31 1.11 10.98 2.05
N GLU A 32 1.65 9.77 2.00
CA GLU A 32 1.97 9.03 0.78
C GLU A 32 0.71 8.76 -0.04
N ASN A 33 -0.36 8.29 0.61
CA ASN A 33 -1.64 8.00 -0.03
C ASN A 33 -2.26 9.28 -0.64
N VAL A 34 -2.27 10.38 0.10
CA VAL A 34 -2.79 11.66 -0.39
C VAL A 34 -1.94 12.18 -1.56
N ALA A 35 -0.63 12.04 -1.49
CA ALA A 35 0.26 12.44 -2.58
C ALA A 35 0.00 11.64 -3.87
N PHE A 36 -0.23 10.33 -3.75
CA PHE A 36 -0.56 9.47 -4.89
C PHE A 36 -1.93 9.82 -5.50
N ILE A 37 -2.96 10.00 -4.66
CA ILE A 37 -4.30 10.39 -5.14
C ILE A 37 -4.28 11.78 -5.80
N ASN A 38 -3.56 12.74 -5.23
CA ASN A 38 -3.43 14.07 -5.83
C ASN A 38 -2.69 14.03 -7.17
N CYS A 39 -1.74 13.10 -7.34
CA CYS A 39 -1.08 12.90 -8.63
C CYS A 39 -2.07 12.37 -9.68
N LYS A 40 -2.82 11.30 -9.36
CA LYS A 40 -3.84 10.75 -10.27
C LYS A 40 -4.94 11.74 -10.63
N LYS A 41 -5.28 12.66 -9.72
CA LYS A 41 -6.26 13.73 -9.98
C LYS A 41 -5.74 14.81 -10.93
N LYS A 42 -4.43 15.04 -10.97
CA LYS A 42 -3.81 16.05 -11.83
C LYS A 42 -3.53 15.52 -13.23
N ASP A 43 -3.03 14.29 -13.31
CA ASP A 43 -2.67 13.64 -14.57
C ASP A 43 -3.19 12.20 -14.53
N PRO A 44 -4.06 11.80 -15.48
CA PRO A 44 -4.57 10.43 -15.55
C PRO A 44 -3.52 9.43 -16.06
N ASP A 45 -2.39 9.89 -16.59
CA ASP A 45 -1.30 9.03 -17.03
C ASP A 45 -0.72 8.22 -15.85
N PRO A 46 -0.85 6.88 -15.85
CA PRO A 46 -0.37 6.05 -14.76
C PRO A 46 1.15 6.13 -14.59
N GLU A 47 1.93 6.37 -15.64
CA GLU A 47 3.39 6.34 -15.59
C GLU A 47 3.97 7.47 -14.73
N LYS A 48 3.37 8.66 -14.80
CA LYS A 48 3.83 9.84 -14.05
C LYS A 48 3.64 9.73 -12.54
N CYS A 49 2.76 8.84 -12.08
CA CYS A 49 2.49 8.63 -10.66
C CYS A 49 3.11 7.34 -10.10
N LEU A 50 3.86 6.59 -10.90
CA LEU A 50 4.46 5.30 -10.49
C LEU A 50 5.38 5.45 -9.28
N ASP A 51 6.21 6.48 -9.23
CA ASP A 51 7.12 6.69 -8.11
C ASP A 51 6.38 6.94 -6.79
N LYS A 52 5.28 7.69 -6.84
CA LYS A 52 4.41 7.89 -5.67
C LYS A 52 3.69 6.60 -5.27
N GLY A 53 3.29 5.80 -6.25
CA GLY A 53 2.72 4.46 -6.02
C GLY A 53 3.70 3.54 -5.30
N ARG A 54 4.97 3.49 -5.75
CA ARG A 54 6.03 2.72 -5.09
C ARG A 54 6.25 3.15 -3.64
N VAL A 55 6.22 4.45 -3.37
CA VAL A 55 6.35 5.00 -2.01
C VAL A 55 5.17 4.56 -1.13
N VAL A 56 3.93 4.63 -1.63
CA VAL A 56 2.73 4.13 -0.92
C VAL A 56 2.86 2.63 -0.61
N THR A 57 3.17 1.82 -1.62
CA THR A 57 3.31 0.37 -1.46
C THR A 57 4.41 0.03 -0.46
N ARG A 58 5.55 0.73 -0.49
CA ARG A 58 6.62 0.55 0.48
C ARG A 58 6.17 0.89 1.91
N CYS A 59 5.44 2.00 2.10
CA CYS A 59 4.90 2.35 3.41
C CYS A 59 3.95 1.26 3.93
N VAL A 60 3.06 0.75 3.07
CA VAL A 60 2.10 -0.30 3.44
C VAL A 60 2.80 -1.62 3.77
N LEU A 61 3.80 -2.04 2.98
CA LEU A 61 4.54 -3.27 3.24
C LEU A 61 5.36 -3.17 4.54
N ASN A 62 5.93 -2.00 4.84
CA ASN A 62 6.62 -1.77 6.12
C ASN A 62 5.69 -1.86 7.35
N LEU A 63 4.36 -1.75 7.19
CA LEU A 63 3.41 -1.99 8.29
C LEU A 63 3.22 -3.48 8.59
N PHE A 64 3.62 -4.34 7.65
CA PHE A 64 3.45 -5.78 7.70
C PHE A 64 4.76 -6.52 8.01
N ASP A 65 5.91 -5.90 7.73
CA ASP A 65 7.21 -6.39 8.19
C ASP A 65 7.34 -6.09 9.71
N CYS A 66 7.35 -7.16 10.53
CA CYS A 66 7.69 -7.12 11.96
C CYS A 66 9.21 -7.10 12.15
#